data_AF-A0A3D3ZYK8-F1
#
_entry.id   AF-A0A3D3ZYK8-F1
#
_cell.length_a   1.000
_cell.length_b   1.000
_cell.length_c   1.000
_cell.angle_alpha   90.00
_cell.angle_beta   90.00
_cell.angle_gamma   90.00
#
_symmetry.space_group_name_H-M   'P 1'
#
loop_
_entity.id
_entity.type
_entity.pdbx_description
1 polymer ?
#
loop_
_entity_poly.entity_id
_entity_poly.type
_entity_poly.pdbx_seq_one_letter_code
_entity_poly.pdbx_strand_id
1 'polypeptide(L)'
;MTDLPFEGEISRYFREDAPAEVRHEIEGTQKGEILATDFPYDKKWKRSEYEGALAAIQIELVKMQAWARETGQRIAIVFEGRDAAGKGGTIKRFRENLNPRGARVVALSKPTDAEG
;
A
#
# COMPACT_ATOMS: atom_id res chain seq x y z
N MET A 1 26.57 1.78 -1.27
CA MET A 1 25.85 2.42 -0.16
C MET A 1 25.24 3.68 -0.74
N THR A 2 24.03 3.58 -1.28
CA THR A 2 23.35 4.71 -1.92
C THR A 2 22.67 5.52 -0.83
N ASP A 3 23.18 6.72 -0.56
CA ASP A 3 22.45 7.74 0.20
C ASP A 3 21.10 7.94 -0.47
N LEU A 4 20.02 7.64 0.27
CA LEU A 4 18.68 8.01 -0.17
C LEU A 4 18.62 9.53 -0.08
N PRO A 5 18.27 10.24 -1.17
CA PRO A 5 18.07 11.67 -1.06
C PRO A 5 16.94 11.89 -0.05
N PHE A 6 17.12 12.88 0.83
CA PHE A 6 16.14 13.30 1.84
C PHE A 6 16.05 12.52 3.16
N GLU A 7 17.03 11.70 3.53
CA GLU A 7 17.00 11.01 4.83
C GLU A 7 17.01 12.02 6.00
N GLY A 8 15.93 12.03 6.79
CA GLY A 8 15.77 12.94 7.93
C GLY A 8 15.29 14.35 7.61
N GLU A 9 15.12 14.72 6.33
CA GLU A 9 14.65 16.05 5.91
C GLU A 9 13.26 16.39 6.46
N ILE A 10 12.34 15.43 6.43
CA ILE A 10 10.99 15.59 6.99
C ILE A 10 11.07 15.85 8.50
N SER A 11 11.93 15.09 9.19
CA SER A 11 12.14 15.24 10.64
C SER A 11 12.83 16.56 10.99
N ARG A 12 13.74 17.05 10.13
CA ARG A 12 14.37 18.37 10.29
C ARG A 12 13.35 19.47 10.08
N TYR A 13 12.66 19.48 8.94
CA TYR A 13 11.60 20.44 8.64
C TYR A 13 10.56 20.51 9.76
N PHE A 14 10.09 19.35 10.24
CA PHE A 14 9.15 19.30 11.36
C PHE A 14 9.67 20.01 12.61
N ARG A 15 10.95 19.80 12.97
CA ARG A 15 11.55 20.38 14.18
C ARG A 15 11.90 21.85 14.04
N GLU A 16 12.40 22.26 12.87
CA GLU A 16 13.05 23.55 12.68
C GLU A 16 12.15 24.56 11.95
N ASP A 17 11.41 24.12 10.92
CA ASP A 17 10.80 25.02 9.94
C ASP A 17 9.27 24.95 9.87
N ALA A 18 8.66 23.87 10.35
CA ALA A 18 7.21 23.69 10.26
C ALA A 18 6.46 24.80 11.01
N PRO A 19 5.30 25.27 10.53
CA PRO A 19 4.49 26.22 11.28
C PRO A 19 4.07 25.68 12.65
N ALA A 20 3.87 26.57 13.62
CA ALA A 20 3.59 26.19 15.00
C ALA A 20 2.26 25.42 15.14
N GLU A 21 1.26 25.81 14.36
CA GLU A 21 -0.03 25.15 14.24
C GLU A 21 0.12 23.70 13.77
N VAL A 22 0.96 23.44 12.75
CA VAL A 22 1.20 22.09 12.22
C VAL A 22 1.91 21.21 13.25
N ARG A 23 2.92 21.77 13.94
CA ARG A 23 3.60 21.03 15.03
C ARG A 23 2.64 20.68 16.15
N HIS A 24 1.84 21.64 16.61
CA HIS A 24 0.92 21.45 17.72
C HIS A 24 -0.15 20.40 17.39
N GLU A 25 -0.70 20.43 16.18
CA GLU A 25 -1.67 19.44 15.73
C GLU A 25 -1.06 18.03 15.71
N ILE A 26 0.13 17.86 15.14
CA ILE A 26 0.83 16.57 15.07
C ILE A 26 1.21 16.06 16.46
N GLU A 27 1.72 16.91 17.35
CA GLU A 27 2.11 16.52 18.72
C GLU A 27 0.91 16.17 19.61
N GLY A 28 -0.23 16.84 19.39
CA GLY A 28 -1.48 16.56 20.10
C GLY A 28 -2.23 15.31 19.62
N THR A 29 -1.82 14.76 18.46
CA THR A 29 -2.48 13.62 17.82
C THR A 29 -2.19 12.32 18.57
N GLN A 30 -3.23 11.53 18.85
CA GLN A 30 -3.04 10.20 19.44
C GLN A 30 -2.54 9.19 18.39
N LYS A 31 -1.82 8.17 18.86
CA LYS A 31 -1.31 7.12 17.96
C LYS A 31 -2.46 6.47 17.18
N GLY A 32 -2.41 6.62 15.86
CA GLY A 32 -3.37 6.02 14.95
C GLY A 32 -4.48 6.96 14.51
N GLU A 33 -4.59 8.17 15.06
CA GLU A 33 -5.50 9.19 14.52
C GLU A 33 -5.08 9.64 13.11
N ILE A 34 -6.09 10.02 12.33
CA ILE A 34 -5.96 10.49 10.95
C ILE A 34 -6.33 11.97 10.94
N LEU A 35 -5.36 12.81 10.58
CA LEU A 35 -5.53 14.28 10.55
C LEU A 35 -6.21 14.79 9.27
N ALA A 36 -6.27 13.97 8.23
CA ALA A 36 -6.90 14.36 6.97
C ALA A 36 -8.42 14.53 7.16
N THR A 37 -8.90 15.77 7.00
CA THR A 37 -10.30 16.14 7.26
C THR A 37 -11.28 15.63 6.20
N ASP A 38 -10.78 15.30 5.02
CA ASP A 38 -11.54 14.74 3.90
C ASP A 38 -11.53 13.21 3.87
N PHE A 39 -10.80 12.56 4.79
CA PHE A 39 -10.78 11.11 4.91
C PHE A 39 -11.95 10.61 5.77
N PRO A 40 -12.69 9.57 5.34
CA PRO A 40 -13.94 9.18 6.00
C PRO A 40 -13.77 8.50 7.38
N TYR A 41 -12.54 8.32 7.84
CA TYR A 41 -12.22 7.65 9.11
C TYR A 41 -11.29 8.53 9.96
N ASP A 42 -11.58 8.60 11.25
CA ASP A 42 -10.80 9.35 12.24
C ASP A 42 -9.58 8.57 12.75
N LYS A 43 -9.60 7.24 12.63
CA LYS A 43 -8.55 6.34 13.14
C LYS A 43 -8.17 5.25 12.16
N LYS A 44 -6.88 4.92 12.16
CA LYS A 44 -6.32 3.74 11.52
C LYS A 44 -6.84 2.49 12.23
N TRP A 45 -6.99 1.41 11.47
CA TRP A 45 -7.28 0.10 12.02
C TRP A 45 -6.24 -0.30 13.07
N LYS A 46 -6.70 -0.97 14.14
CA LYS A 46 -5.75 -1.63 15.03
C LYS A 46 -5.07 -2.74 14.25
N ARG A 47 -3.78 -2.93 14.55
CA ARG A 47 -2.96 -3.91 13.83
C ARG A 47 -3.57 -5.32 13.85
N SER A 48 -4.09 -5.76 14.99
CA SER A 48 -4.71 -7.07 15.15
C SER A 48 -5.98 -7.25 14.31
N GLU A 49 -6.81 -6.21 14.23
CA GLU A 49 -8.03 -6.21 13.40
C GLU A 49 -7.66 -6.31 11.92
N TYR A 50 -6.65 -5.53 11.50
CA TYR A 50 -6.16 -5.53 10.13
C TYR A 50 -5.56 -6.88 9.74
N GLU A 51 -4.70 -7.45 10.59
CA GLU A 51 -4.07 -8.75 10.33
C GLU A 51 -5.12 -9.88 10.29
N GLY A 52 -6.14 -9.83 11.14
CA GLY A 52 -7.26 -10.77 11.13
C GLY A 52 -8.07 -10.71 9.83
N ALA A 53 -8.46 -9.50 9.39
CA ALA A 53 -9.20 -9.32 8.14
C ALA A 53 -8.36 -9.71 6.91
N LEU A 54 -7.07 -9.35 6.91
CA LEU A 54 -6.15 -9.71 5.83
C LEU A 54 -6.04 -11.23 5.68
N ALA A 55 -5.87 -11.96 6.79
CA ALA A 55 -5.80 -13.42 6.77
C ALA A 55 -7.07 -14.05 6.20
N ALA A 56 -8.25 -13.55 6.61
CA ALA A 56 -9.54 -14.03 6.09
C ALA A 56 -9.66 -13.81 4.57
N ILE A 57 -9.29 -12.62 4.08
CA ILE A 57 -9.35 -12.31 2.64
C ILE A 57 -8.33 -13.14 1.85
N GLN A 58 -7.14 -13.39 2.40
CA GLN A 58 -6.13 -14.21 1.73
C GLN A 58 -6.58 -15.67 1.53
N ILE A 59 -7.39 -16.23 2.44
CA ILE A 59 -8.02 -17.54 2.25
C ILE A 59 -8.96 -17.50 1.03
N GLU A 60 -9.79 -16.46 0.90
CA GLU A 60 -10.70 -16.32 -0.23
C GLU A 60 -9.95 -16.09 -1.55
N LEU A 61 -8.81 -15.40 -1.54
CA LEU A 61 -7.96 -15.25 -2.72
C LEU A 61 -7.41 -16.60 -3.22
N VAL A 62 -7.04 -17.51 -2.32
CA VAL A 62 -6.60 -18.87 -2.70
C VAL A 62 -7.75 -19.66 -3.33
N LYS A 63 -8.96 -19.57 -2.77
CA LYS A 63 -10.15 -20.20 -3.34
C LYS A 63 -10.48 -19.66 -4.74
N MET A 64 -10.43 -18.34 -4.91
CA MET A 64 -10.61 -17.68 -6.20
C MET A 64 -9.56 -18.17 -7.22
N GLN A 65 -8.30 -18.31 -6.80
CA GLN A 65 -7.23 -18.81 -7.67
C GLN A 65 -7.49 -20.27 -8.10
N ALA A 66 -7.91 -21.13 -7.18
CA ALA A 66 -8.25 -22.52 -7.47
C ALA A 66 -9.42 -22.60 -8.47
N TRP A 67 -10.49 -21.85 -8.20
CA TRP A 67 -11.65 -21.75 -9.09
C TRP A 67 -11.28 -21.26 -10.49
N ALA A 68 -10.47 -20.20 -10.61
CA ALA A 68 -10.06 -19.67 -11.91
C ALA A 68 -9.28 -20.71 -12.72
N ARG A 69 -8.44 -21.51 -12.04
CA ARG A 69 -7.72 -22.62 -12.67
C ARG A 69 -8.66 -23.73 -13.13
N GLU A 70 -9.59 -24.16 -12.28
CA GLU A 70 -10.54 -25.25 -12.60
C GLU A 70 -11.48 -24.89 -13.74
N THR A 71 -11.90 -23.62 -13.81
CA THR A 71 -12.84 -23.12 -14.83
C THR A 71 -12.15 -22.58 -16.09
N GLY A 72 -10.83 -22.44 -16.09
CA GLY A 72 -10.08 -21.82 -17.19
C GLY A 72 -10.26 -20.30 -17.32
N GLN A 73 -10.82 -19.63 -16.30
CA GLN A 73 -11.00 -18.18 -16.30
C GLN A 73 -9.68 -17.43 -16.17
N ARG A 74 -9.62 -16.24 -16.77
CA ARG A 74 -8.43 -15.37 -16.75
C ARG A 74 -8.78 -14.08 -16.02
N ILE A 75 -7.97 -13.72 -15.03
CA ILE A 75 -8.19 -12.54 -14.18
C ILE A 75 -7.01 -11.58 -14.38
N ALA A 76 -7.31 -10.32 -14.67
CA ALA A 76 -6.35 -9.22 -14.68
C ALA A 76 -6.72 -8.21 -13.59
N ILE A 77 -5.73 -7.73 -12.84
CA ILE A 77 -5.90 -6.76 -11.76
C ILE A 77 -4.93 -5.62 -12.02
N VAL A 78 -5.47 -4.40 -12.13
CA VAL A 78 -4.69 -3.18 -12.40
C VAL A 78 -4.64 -2.34 -11.12
N PHE A 79 -3.45 -1.89 -10.75
CA PHE A 79 -3.22 -1.06 -9.57
C PHE A 79 -2.77 0.34 -10.01
N GLU A 80 -3.66 1.33 -9.87
CA GLU A 80 -3.41 2.73 -10.21
C GLU A 80 -3.36 3.63 -8.97
N GLY A 81 -2.75 4.80 -9.11
CA GLY A 81 -2.71 5.83 -8.07
C GLY A 81 -1.45 6.68 -8.11
N ARG A 82 -1.41 7.73 -7.28
CA ARG A 82 -0.25 8.63 -7.16
C ARG A 82 1.00 7.91 -6.65
N ASP A 83 2.15 8.55 -6.81
CA ASP A 83 3.37 8.10 -6.16
C ASP A 83 3.21 8.13 -4.63
N ALA A 84 3.87 7.20 -3.95
CA ALA A 84 3.75 6.95 -2.51
C ALA A 84 2.34 6.55 -2.00
N ALA A 85 1.34 6.34 -2.86
CA ALA A 85 -0.02 5.92 -2.44
C ALA A 85 -0.12 4.49 -1.86
N GLY A 86 0.97 3.74 -1.80
CA GLY A 86 1.00 2.39 -1.19
C GLY A 86 0.74 1.21 -2.12
N LYS A 87 0.68 1.42 -3.45
CA LYS A 87 0.42 0.37 -4.46
C LYS A 87 1.29 -0.89 -4.28
N GLY A 88 2.60 -0.71 -4.08
CA GLY A 88 3.54 -1.82 -3.89
C GLY A 88 3.27 -2.65 -2.63
N GLY A 89 2.80 -2.01 -1.56
CA GLY A 89 2.38 -2.70 -0.33
C GLY A 89 1.17 -3.60 -0.56
N THR A 90 0.17 -3.09 -1.28
CA THR A 90 -1.03 -3.87 -1.65
C THR A 90 -0.68 -5.07 -2.52
N ILE A 91 0.15 -4.89 -3.56
CA ILE A 91 0.62 -5.98 -4.42
C ILE A 91 1.37 -7.04 -3.60
N LYS A 92 2.22 -6.62 -2.64
CA LYS A 92 2.92 -7.54 -1.76
C LYS A 92 1.96 -8.40 -0.93
N ARG A 93 0.95 -7.78 -0.29
CA ARG A 93 -0.05 -8.50 0.53
C ARG A 93 -0.94 -9.43 -0.28
N PHE A 94 -1.26 -9.04 -1.51
CA PHE A 94 -2.04 -9.86 -2.43
C PHE A 94 -1.30 -11.16 -2.79
N ARG A 95 0.03 -11.11 -2.96
CA ARG A 95 0.84 -12.26 -3.37
C ARG A 95 1.31 -13.16 -2.24
N GLU A 96 1.36 -12.65 -1.01
CA GLU A 96 2.05 -13.25 0.13
C GLU A 96 1.73 -14.74 0.33
N ASN A 97 0.48 -15.14 0.07
CA ASN A 97 -0.01 -16.51 0.24
C ASN A 97 -0.51 -17.20 -1.06
N LEU A 98 -0.23 -16.63 -2.24
CA LEU A 98 -0.64 -17.21 -3.52
C LEU A 98 0.48 -18.06 -4.15
N ASN A 99 0.10 -19.15 -4.82
CA ASN A 99 1.07 -19.97 -5.54
C ASN A 99 1.62 -19.19 -6.75
N PRO A 100 2.94 -18.91 -6.82
CA PRO A 100 3.54 -18.10 -7.88
C PRO A 100 3.44 -18.74 -9.27
N ARG A 101 3.20 -20.06 -9.37
CA ARG A 101 3.06 -20.75 -10.66
C ARG A 101 1.74 -20.45 -11.36
N GLY A 102 0.72 -19.97 -10.63
CA GLY A 102 -0.60 -19.62 -11.15
C GLY A 102 -0.89 -18.11 -11.20
N ALA A 103 0.00 -17.26 -10.67
CA ALA A 103 -0.18 -15.82 -10.62
C ALA A 103 1.08 -15.12 -11.15
N ARG A 104 0.99 -14.55 -12.37
CA ARG A 104 2.05 -13.74 -12.94
C ARG A 104 1.81 -12.28 -12.59
N VAL A 105 2.86 -11.60 -12.13
CA VAL A 105 2.83 -10.14 -11.97
C VAL A 105 3.62 -9.54 -13.11
N VAL A 106 2.96 -8.65 -13.84
CA VAL A 106 3.60 -7.80 -14.84
C VAL A 106 3.69 -6.42 -14.23
N ALA A 107 4.92 -5.98 -13.94
CA ALA A 107 5.19 -4.57 -13.70
C ALA A 107 5.53 -3.98 -15.08
N LEU A 108 4.68 -3.10 -15.59
CA LEU A 108 4.97 -2.38 -16.83
C LEU A 108 6.10 -1.40 -16.54
N SER A 109 7.26 -1.64 -17.15
CA SER A 109 8.37 -0.69 -17.19
C SER A 109 8.05 0.46 -18.16
N LYS A 110 8.90 1.48 -18.18
CA LYS A 110 8.86 2.53 -19.20
C LYS A 110 8.76 1.87 -20.61
N PRO A 111 7.89 2.36 -21.51
CA PRO A 111 7.74 1.78 -22.84
C PRO A 111 9.09 1.71 -23.55
N THR A 112 9.30 0.65 -24.31
CA THR A 112 10.46 0.50 -25.18
C THR A 112 10.33 1.41 -26.41
N ASP A 113 11.44 1.68 -27.09
CA ASP A 113 11.46 2.49 -28.33
C ASP A 113 10.59 1.90 -29.45
N ALA A 114 10.21 0.62 -29.36
CA ALA A 114 9.33 -0.06 -30.31
C ALA A 114 7.83 0.07 -29.98
N GLU A 115 7.48 0.52 -28.76
CA GLU A 115 6.10 0.68 -28.28
C GLU A 115 5.61 2.14 -28.32
N GLY A 116 6.49 3.10 -28.67
CA GLY A 116 6.18 4.53 -28.79
C GLY A 116 5.88 4.97 -30.22
#